data_AF-A0A1A8EYN5-F1
#
_entry.id   AF-A0A1A8EYN5-F1
#
_cell.length_a   1.000
_cell.length_b   1.000
_cell.length_c   1.000
_cell.angle_alpha   90.00
_cell.angle_beta   90.00
_cell.angle_gamma   90.00
#
_symmetry.space_group_name_H-M   'P 1'
#
loop_
_entity.id
_entity.type
_entity.pdbx_description
1 polymer ?
#
loop_
_entity_poly.entity_id
_entity_poly.type
_entity_poly.pdbx_seq_one_letter_code
_entity_poly.pdbx_strand_id
1 'polypeptide(L)' 'SSSMNMMSRIVFYEDRNFQGRSYECSSDCADMSSYMSRCHSCRVERGCFMVYDRTNFAGNQYFMRRGEYA' A
#
# COMPACT_ATOMS: atom_id res chain seq x y z
N SER A 1 7.74 28.55 -0.01
CA SER A 1 6.40 28.06 0.38
C SER A 1 6.40 26.55 0.31
N SER A 2 7.00 25.90 1.31
CA SER A 2 7.10 24.44 1.35
C SER A 2 5.77 23.90 1.84
N SER A 3 4.78 23.81 0.94
CA SER A 3 3.60 22.98 1.17
C SER A 3 4.11 21.55 1.32
N MET A 4 4.44 21.20 2.56
CA MET A 4 4.81 19.86 2.98
C MET A 4 3.53 19.04 2.87
N ASN A 5 3.19 18.72 1.62
CA ASN A 5 2.10 17.84 1.24
C ASN A 5 2.20 16.66 2.19
N MET A 6 1.15 16.42 2.97
CA MET A 6 1.08 15.26 3.85
C MET A 6 1.22 14.03 2.95
N MET A 7 2.45 13.55 2.78
CA MET A 7 2.75 12.46 1.87
C MET A 7 1.90 11.28 2.31
N SER A 8 1.06 10.78 1.39
CA SER A 8 0.30 9.56 1.60
C SER A 8 1.30 8.46 1.94
N ARG A 9 0.97 7.60 2.90
CA ARG A 9 1.87 6.52 3.34
C ARG A 9 1.05 5.26 3.62
N ILE A 10 1.41 4.19 2.93
CA ILE A 10 0.87 2.85 3.12
C ILE A 10 2.01 1.87 3.35
N VAL A 11 1.81 0.93 4.27
CA VAL A 11 2.75 -0.16 4.53
C VAL A 11 2.02 -1.47 4.25
N PHE A 12 2.57 -2.27 3.37
CA PHE A 12 2.11 -3.62 3.05
C PHE A 12 2.91 -4.65 3.83
N TYR A 13 2.29 -5.77 4.18
CA TYR A 13 2.90 -6.85 4.95
C TYR A 13 2.63 -8.19 4.25
N GLU A 14 3.65 -9.06 4.22
CA GLU A 14 3.54 -10.38 3.61
C GLU A 14 2.56 -11.28 4.36
N ASP A 15 2.47 -11.18 5.68
CA ASP A 15 1.58 -12.00 6.51
C ASP A 15 0.37 -11.21 7.03
N ARG A 16 -0.60 -11.93 7.61
CA ARG A 16 -1.77 -11.34 8.27
C ARG A 16 -1.37 -10.63 9.56
N ASN A 17 -2.22 -9.73 10.06
CA ASN A 17 -2.00 -9.02 11.33
C ASN A 17 -0.66 -8.25 11.39
N PHE A 18 -0.23 -7.69 10.25
CA PHE A 18 0.95 -6.82 10.15
C PHE A 18 2.27 -7.50 10.52
N GLN A 19 2.40 -8.78 10.19
CA GLN A 19 3.59 -9.59 10.47
C GLN A 19 4.41 -9.85 9.19
N GLY A 20 5.58 -10.46 9.36
CA GLY A 20 6.45 -10.83 8.25
C GLY A 20 7.23 -9.64 7.68
N ARG A 21 7.64 -9.72 6.41
CA ARG A 21 8.32 -8.61 5.74
C ARG A 21 7.31 -7.52 5.40
N SER A 22 7.75 -6.28 5.53
CA SER A 22 6.94 -5.11 5.22
C SER A 22 7.56 -4.29 4.11
N TYR A 23 6.73 -3.71 3.25
CA TYR A 23 7.13 -2.75 2.23
C TYR A 23 6.34 -1.46 2.39
N GLU A 24 7.06 -0.34 2.47
CA GLU A 24 6.46 0.98 2.57
C GLU A 24 6.39 1.65 1.19
N CYS A 25 5.23 2.24 0.90
CA CYS A 25 5.00 3.00 -0.31
C CYS A 25 4.41 4.39 0.04
N SER A 26 5.00 5.43 -0.52
CA SER A 26 4.60 6.83 -0.31
C SER A 26 4.26 7.59 -1.60
N SER A 27 4.40 6.93 -2.76
CA SER A 27 4.14 7.45 -4.11
C SER A 27 3.42 6.40 -4.96
N ASP A 28 3.09 6.72 -6.21
CA ASP A 28 2.58 5.72 -7.15
C ASP A 28 3.63 4.62 -7.41
N CYS A 29 3.17 3.37 -7.43
CA CYS A 29 4.00 2.20 -7.71
C CYS A 29 3.22 1.26 -8.63
N ALA A 30 3.66 1.13 -9.87
CA ALA A 30 2.97 0.33 -10.89
C ALA A 30 3.28 -1.18 -10.79
N ASP A 31 4.39 -1.54 -10.13
CA ASP A 31 4.80 -2.92 -9.90
C ASP A 31 5.31 -3.11 -8.47
N MET A 32 4.53 -3.81 -7.66
CA MET A 32 4.93 -4.21 -6.30
C MET A 32 5.53 -5.62 -6.28
N SER A 33 5.46 -6.36 -7.40
CA SER A 33 5.86 -7.78 -7.46
C SER A 33 7.35 -7.99 -7.19
N SER A 34 8.18 -7.00 -7.56
CA SER A 34 9.62 -6.99 -7.29
C SER A 34 9.97 -6.80 -5.81
N TYR A 35 9.07 -6.23 -5.01
CA TYR A 35 9.28 -5.94 -3.58
C TYR A 35 8.57 -6.93 -2.67
N MET A 36 7.40 -7.42 -3.08
CA MET A 36 6.57 -8.38 -2.35
C MET A 36 5.90 -9.35 -3.31
N SER A 37 6.12 -10.65 -3.13
CA SER A 37 5.42 -11.69 -3.90
C SER A 37 3.98 -11.92 -3.44
N ARG A 38 3.62 -11.47 -2.24
CA ARG A 38 2.28 -11.59 -1.65
C ARG A 38 2.04 -10.50 -0.62
N CYS A 39 0.79 -10.10 -0.46
CA CYS A 39 0.34 -9.18 0.58
C CYS A 39 -0.87 -9.78 1.28
N HIS A 40 -0.82 -9.90 2.61
CA HIS A 40 -1.93 -10.40 3.41
C HIS A 40 -2.50 -9.37 4.38
N SER A 41 -1.75 -8.31 4.71
CA SER A 41 -2.27 -7.18 5.48
C SER A 41 -1.59 -5.88 5.08
N CYS A 42 -2.25 -4.74 5.32
CA CYS A 42 -1.67 -3.42 5.06
C CYS A 42 -2.20 -2.36 6.04
N ARG A 43 -1.43 -1.29 6.22
CA ARG A 43 -1.79 -0.14 7.07
C ARG A 43 -1.61 1.14 6.28
N VAL A 44 -2.68 1.91 6.17
CA VAL A 44 -2.65 3.26 5.60
C VAL A 44 -2.48 4.24 6.74
N GLU A 45 -1.28 4.78 6.90
CA GLU A 45 -1.00 5.76 7.95
C GLU A 45 -1.55 7.14 7.59
N ARG A 46 -1.44 7.53 6.31
CA ARG A 46 -1.83 8.84 5.78
C ARG A 46 -2.33 8.75 4.35
N GLY A 47 -3.33 9.56 4.00
CA GLY A 47 -3.88 9.62 2.64
C GLY A 47 -4.91 8.54 2.33
N CYS A 48 -5.16 8.34 1.04
CA CYS A 48 -5.99 7.27 0.50
C CYS A 48 -5.24 6.63 -0.67
N PHE A 49 -5.43 5.32 -0.86
CA PHE A 49 -4.74 4.55 -1.89
C PHE A 49 -5.75 3.76 -2.70
N MET A 50 -5.49 3.66 -4.00
CA MET A 50 -6.16 2.71 -4.88
C MET A 50 -5.20 1.55 -5.11
N VAL A 51 -5.50 0.38 -4.54
CA VAL A 51 -4.67 -0.82 -4.66
C VAL A 51 -5.28 -1.75 -5.70
N TYR A 52 -4.43 -2.37 -6.52
CA TYR A 52 -4.82 -3.27 -7.59
C TYR A 52 -4.23 -4.66 -7.32
N ASP A 53 -4.99 -5.73 -7.57
CA ASP A 53 -4.48 -7.10 -7.36
C ASP A 53 -3.48 -7.53 -8.44
N ARG A 54 -3.53 -6.91 -9.63
CA ARG A 54 -2.58 -7.14 -10.71
C ARG A 54 -1.69 -5.93 -10.94
N THR A 55 -0.55 -6.18 -11.56
CA THR A 55 0.39 -5.15 -11.99
C THR A 55 -0.23 -4.24 -13.04
N ASN A 56 0.39 -3.07 -13.24
CA ASN A 56 0.02 -2.14 -14.30
C ASN A 56 -1.43 -1.61 -14.20
N PHE A 57 -1.91 -1.40 -12.96
CA PHE A 57 -3.23 -0.87 -12.62
C PHE A 57 -4.42 -1.69 -13.14
N ALA A 58 -4.24 -3.02 -13.24
CA ALA A 58 -5.26 -3.94 -13.75
C ALA A 58 -5.88 -4.80 -12.64
N GLY A 59 -7.00 -5.44 -12.95
CA GLY A 59 -7.69 -6.35 -12.03
C GLY A 59 -8.65 -5.63 -11.08
N ASN A 60 -8.87 -6.24 -9.91
CA ASN A 60 -9.77 -5.72 -8.89
C ASN A 60 -9.13 -4.51 -8.21
N GLN A 61 -9.94 -3.49 -7.98
CA GLN A 61 -9.51 -2.22 -7.41
C GLN A 61 -10.07 -2.09 -6.00
N TYR A 62 -9.21 -1.74 -5.05
CA TYR A 62 -9.54 -1.60 -3.64
C TYR A 62 -9.22 -0.19 -3.20
N PHE A 63 -10.26 0.56 -2.82
CA PHE A 63 -10.07 1.89 -2.27
C PHE A 63 -9.81 1.80 -0.77
N MET A 64 -8.56 2.06 -0.38
CA MET A 64 -8.10 2.00 1.00
C MET A 64 -7.94 3.41 1.56
N ARG A 65 -8.57 3.66 2.71
CA ARG A 65 -8.45 4.91 3.46
C ARG A 65 -7.52 4.68 4.64
N ARG A 66 -7.14 5.76 5.31
CA ARG A 66 -6.42 5.70 6.59
C ARG A 66 -7.06 4.67 7.53
N GLY A 67 -6.29 3.68 7.94
CA GLY A 67 -6.79 2.54 8.71
C GLY A 67 -5.88 1.32 8.61
N GLU A 68 -6.30 0.26 9.30
CA GLU A 68 -5.60 -1.01 9.42
C GLU A 68 -6.43 -2.11 8.75
N TYR A 69 -5.80 -2.90 7.89
CA TYR A 69 -6.41 -3.96 7.09
C TYR A 69 -5.63 -5.26 7.32
N ALA A 70 -6.08 -6.09 8.27
CA ALA A 70 -5.36 -7.24 8.81
C ALA A 70 -5.52 -8.56 8.03
#